data_AF-A0A7X7FUK9-F1
#
_entry.id   AF-A0A7X7FUK9-F1
#
_cell.length_a   1.000
_cell.length_b   1.000
_cell.length_c   1.000
_cell.angle_alpha   90.00
_cell.angle_beta   90.00
_cell.angle_gamma   90.00
#
_symmetry.space_group_name_H-M   'P 1'
#
loop_
_entity.id
_entity.type
_entity.pdbx_description
1 polymer ?
#
loop_
_entity_poly.entity_id
_entity_poly.type
_entity_poly.pdbx_seq_one_letter_code
_entity_poly.pdbx_strand_id
1 'polypeptide(L)'
;MKSQLTFFNIILALIILFTGMNSFAQIDIRAKIKQKTEERIEQKIDEKIDEGLDEIFNEKEETQEAEEENTDETSDEEKSEKQNTKTVKPQDKPKLESFSKYDFVPGDQILFFEDFSQDAIGDYPALWSANSNGEVKTVNIAEGKWFHMNGEDATYALNKTISFPDNFIIEFDIIPNDEFEYEFTFTLYQEDPEDALEVNTDLYPGLRGLHINIKKDGWATKGYDNVKENAEWLLGSNNANPVSLEEVNHVIIWIQKRRVRIYHKGAKVFDSPTNIHTGTKFERFRFTNWDDSSYPMISNFKITTASPDMRSKLLTEGKIISYGIYFDSGKDIVKPESYGSLKEIASVLSENPNVNIKIIGHTDSDGNDDLNLDLSKRRAMNVKNTLVKDFSIAAERIQTDGKGETQAIAPNTTTEGKAKNRRVEFIKM
;
A
#
# COMPACT_ATOMS: atom_id res chain seq x y z
N MET A 1 10.11 84.15 -9.37
CA MET A 1 9.68 82.73 -9.39
C MET A 1 10.56 81.84 -8.49
N LYS A 2 10.81 82.23 -7.24
CA LYS A 2 11.62 81.44 -6.28
C LYS A 2 10.96 81.29 -4.89
N SER A 3 9.67 81.61 -4.75
CA SER A 3 8.91 81.39 -3.50
C SER A 3 7.73 80.41 -3.65
N GLN A 4 7.55 79.79 -4.82
CA GLN A 4 6.51 78.76 -5.06
C GLN A 4 7.07 77.33 -4.96
N LEU A 5 8.39 77.16 -4.89
CA LEU A 5 9.04 75.84 -4.87
C LEU A 5 9.36 75.33 -3.46
N THR A 6 9.38 76.21 -2.45
CA THR A 6 9.57 75.85 -1.03
C THR A 6 8.27 75.51 -0.31
N PHE A 7 7.11 75.96 -0.81
CA PHE A 7 5.81 75.62 -0.23
C PHE A 7 5.32 74.22 -0.67
N PHE A 8 5.70 73.79 -1.87
CA PHE A 8 5.32 72.48 -2.41
C PHE A 8 6.07 71.31 -1.73
N ASN A 9 7.32 71.52 -1.31
CA ASN A 9 8.11 70.48 -0.62
C ASN A 9 7.82 70.35 0.88
N ILE A 10 7.15 71.33 1.51
CA ILE A 10 6.70 71.22 2.91
C ILE A 10 5.32 70.54 3.00
N ILE A 11 4.46 70.71 1.99
CA ILE A 11 3.18 69.99 1.90
C ILE A 11 3.38 68.52 1.52
N LEU A 12 4.39 68.19 0.70
CA LEU A 12 4.69 66.80 0.36
C LEU A 12 5.35 66.02 1.51
N ALA A 13 6.09 66.69 2.41
CA ALA A 13 6.68 66.06 3.60
C ALA A 13 5.67 65.87 4.77
N LEU A 14 4.59 66.66 4.82
CA LEU A 14 3.50 66.49 5.80
C LEU A 14 2.44 65.47 5.37
N ILE A 15 2.33 65.16 4.08
CA ILE A 15 1.45 64.09 3.56
C ILE A 15 2.11 62.70 3.69
N ILE A 16 3.44 62.62 3.83
CA ILE A 16 4.19 61.36 4.04
C ILE A 16 4.32 60.99 5.53
N LEU A 17 3.91 61.86 6.46
CA LEU A 17 3.90 61.59 7.91
C LEU A 17 2.50 61.34 8.52
N PHE A 18 1.46 61.20 7.68
CA PHE A 18 0.08 60.89 8.12
C PHE A 18 -0.56 59.70 7.37
N THR A 19 0.26 58.78 6.85
CA THR A 19 -0.19 57.49 6.29
C THR A 19 0.31 56.27 7.08
N GLY A 20 0.88 56.49 8.27
CA GLY A 20 1.06 55.45 9.28
C GLY A 20 -0.04 55.56 10.34
N MET A 21 -0.73 54.45 10.61
CA MET A 21 -1.84 54.28 11.57
C MET A 21 -3.25 54.59 11.04
N ASN A 22 -3.77 53.67 10.21
CA ASN A 22 -5.16 53.24 10.36
C ASN A 22 -5.13 51.73 10.59
N SER A 23 -5.38 51.35 11.84
CA SER A 23 -5.48 49.97 12.28
C SER A 23 -6.59 49.25 11.50
N PHE A 24 -6.25 48.07 10.98
CA PHE A 24 -7.21 47.11 10.48
C PHE A 24 -8.22 46.75 11.58
N ALA A 25 -9.47 47.16 11.40
CA ALA A 25 -10.61 46.55 12.07
C ALA A 25 -11.62 46.13 11.00
N GLN A 26 -11.21 45.20 10.12
CA GLN A 26 -12.14 44.45 9.30
C GLN A 26 -12.70 43.35 10.21
N ILE A 27 -13.86 43.62 10.82
CA ILE A 27 -14.56 42.67 11.68
C ILE A 27 -14.95 41.46 10.83
N ASP A 28 -14.25 40.35 11.04
CA ASP A 28 -14.58 39.07 10.42
C ASP A 28 -15.85 38.51 11.06
N ILE A 29 -16.99 38.90 10.47
CA ILE A 29 -18.32 38.43 10.85
C ILE A 29 -18.41 36.90 10.73
N ARG A 30 -17.63 36.24 9.84
CA ARG A 30 -17.65 34.78 9.71
C ARG A 30 -16.94 34.11 10.87
N ALA A 31 -15.80 34.64 11.32
CA ALA A 31 -15.12 34.13 12.52
C ALA A 31 -16.00 34.29 13.76
N LYS A 32 -16.70 35.43 13.90
CA LYS A 32 -17.59 35.68 15.03
C LYS A 32 -18.88 34.85 15.00
N ILE A 33 -19.42 34.56 13.81
CA ILE A 33 -20.54 33.62 13.63
C ILE A 33 -20.08 32.19 13.95
N LYS A 34 -18.90 31.77 13.47
CA LYS A 34 -18.35 30.44 13.74
C LYS A 34 -18.13 30.22 15.24
N GLN A 35 -17.52 31.19 15.93
CA GLN A 35 -17.33 31.14 17.37
C GLN A 35 -18.67 31.12 18.12
N LYS A 36 -19.64 31.96 17.73
CA LYS A 36 -20.96 31.97 18.37
C LYS A 36 -21.79 30.72 18.05
N THR A 37 -21.55 30.06 16.94
CA THR A 37 -22.15 28.76 16.58
C THR A 37 -21.50 27.64 17.38
N GLU A 38 -20.18 27.65 17.57
CA GLU A 38 -19.45 26.70 18.41
C GLU A 38 -19.86 26.85 19.89
N GLU A 39 -19.92 28.07 20.43
CA GLU A 39 -20.40 28.35 21.80
C GLU A 39 -21.86 27.90 22.01
N ARG A 40 -22.72 28.02 20.99
CA ARG A 40 -24.13 27.62 21.06
C ARG A 40 -24.34 26.12 20.83
N ILE A 41 -23.35 25.44 20.22
CA ILE A 41 -23.30 23.98 20.13
C ILE A 41 -22.80 23.42 21.46
N GLU A 42 -21.78 24.02 22.07
CA GLU A 42 -21.29 23.65 23.40
C GLU A 42 -22.39 23.82 24.47
N GLN A 43 -23.09 24.97 24.51
CA GLN A 43 -24.22 25.14 25.44
C GLN A 43 -25.34 24.10 25.26
N LYS A 44 -25.64 23.70 24.02
CA LYS A 44 -26.66 22.66 23.75
C LYS A 44 -26.17 21.25 24.07
N ILE A 45 -24.86 21.02 24.07
CA ILE A 45 -24.25 19.77 24.50
C ILE A 45 -24.28 19.70 26.02
N ASP A 46 -23.93 20.79 26.70
CA ASP A 46 -23.96 20.88 28.16
C ASP A 46 -25.40 20.74 28.70
N GLU A 47 -26.39 21.42 28.11
CA GLU A 47 -27.82 21.24 28.48
C GLU A 47 -28.30 19.79 28.29
N LYS A 48 -27.85 19.10 27.24
CA LYS A 48 -28.21 17.69 26.99
C LYS A 48 -27.47 16.71 27.90
N ILE A 49 -26.28 17.07 28.36
CA ILE A 49 -25.52 16.28 29.32
C ILE A 49 -26.16 16.42 30.70
N ASP A 50 -26.58 17.62 31.08
CA ASP A 50 -27.29 17.87 32.34
C ASP A 50 -28.69 17.19 32.34
N GLU A 51 -29.46 17.26 31.23
CA GLU A 51 -30.72 16.50 31.09
C GLU A 51 -30.51 14.98 31.19
N GLY A 52 -29.42 14.45 30.63
CA GLY A 52 -29.08 13.03 30.72
C GLY A 52 -28.52 12.61 32.09
N LEU A 53 -27.89 13.52 32.83
CA LEU A 53 -27.41 13.27 34.19
C LEU A 53 -28.57 13.30 35.19
N ASP A 54 -29.54 14.20 35.05
CA ASP A 54 -30.73 14.24 35.89
C ASP A 54 -31.65 13.00 35.72
N GLU A 55 -31.69 12.39 34.53
CA GLU A 55 -32.32 11.07 34.32
C GLU A 55 -31.59 9.94 35.08
N ILE A 56 -30.25 9.98 35.10
CA ILE A 56 -29.41 8.97 35.77
C ILE A 56 -29.43 9.11 37.30
N PHE A 57 -29.56 10.33 37.82
CA PHE A 57 -29.63 10.57 39.26
C PHE A 57 -31.02 10.27 39.84
N ASN A 58 -32.11 10.43 39.08
CA ASN A 58 -33.44 10.01 39.52
C ASN A 58 -33.66 8.49 39.51
N GLU A 59 -32.90 7.71 38.72
CA GLU A 59 -32.98 6.23 38.76
C GLU A 59 -32.21 5.60 39.92
N LYS A 60 -31.36 6.34 40.64
CA LYS A 60 -30.46 5.80 41.69
C LYS A 60 -30.92 6.00 43.14
N GLU A 61 -32.08 6.61 43.39
CA GLU A 61 -32.64 6.69 44.75
C GLU A 61 -33.59 5.54 45.14
N GLU A 62 -33.96 4.62 44.24
CA GLU A 62 -34.94 3.56 44.56
C GLU A 62 -34.39 2.14 44.76
N THR A 63 -33.07 1.90 44.74
CA THR A 63 -32.55 0.54 45.00
C THR A 63 -31.25 0.53 45.80
N GLN A 64 -31.38 0.48 47.13
CA GLN A 64 -30.66 -0.43 48.05
C GLN A 64 -30.80 0.03 49.52
N GLU A 65 -31.87 -0.40 50.19
CA GLU A 65 -31.85 -0.72 51.62
C GLU A 65 -31.93 -2.25 51.72
N ALA A 66 -30.86 -2.91 52.16
CA ALA A 66 -30.89 -4.08 53.06
C ALA A 66 -29.49 -4.70 53.22
N GLU A 67 -29.10 -4.81 54.49
CA GLU A 67 -28.18 -5.80 55.10
C GLU A 67 -26.68 -5.47 55.19
N GLU A 68 -26.34 -4.78 56.28
CA GLU A 68 -25.10 -4.91 57.06
C GLU A 68 -25.12 -6.18 57.91
N GLU A 69 -23.96 -6.81 58.14
CA GLU A 69 -23.45 -7.12 59.49
C GLU A 69 -21.97 -7.61 59.49
N ASN A 70 -21.11 -6.86 60.19
CA ASN A 70 -20.08 -7.23 61.20
C ASN A 70 -19.05 -8.36 60.91
N THR A 71 -17.76 -8.29 61.29
CA THR A 71 -17.06 -7.68 62.45
C THR A 71 -15.53 -7.79 62.29
N ASP A 72 -14.77 -6.80 62.81
CA ASP A 72 -13.51 -6.83 63.61
C ASP A 72 -12.30 -7.71 63.22
N GLU A 73 -11.01 -7.37 63.42
CA GLU A 73 -10.32 -6.36 64.25
C GLU A 73 -8.81 -6.24 63.86
N THR A 74 -8.24 -5.05 64.09
CA THR A 74 -6.85 -4.64 64.51
C THR A 74 -5.53 -5.12 63.85
N SER A 75 -4.68 -4.17 63.44
CA SER A 75 -3.49 -3.70 64.21
C SER A 75 -2.66 -2.62 63.48
N ASP A 76 -2.01 -1.78 64.28
CA ASP A 76 -1.44 -0.46 64.01
C ASP A 76 -0.19 -0.41 63.10
N GLU A 77 0.00 0.74 62.42
CA GLU A 77 1.23 1.55 62.55
C GLU A 77 1.07 2.94 61.91
N GLU A 78 1.31 3.99 62.72
CA GLU A 78 1.38 5.39 62.31
C GLU A 78 2.59 5.66 61.38
N LYS A 79 2.38 6.45 60.31
CA LYS A 79 3.26 7.60 60.00
C LYS A 79 2.75 8.53 58.90
N SER A 80 2.62 9.79 59.31
CA SER A 80 2.80 11.05 58.55
C SER A 80 1.86 11.34 57.37
N GLU A 81 0.96 12.28 57.64
CA GLU A 81 0.23 13.10 56.68
C GLU A 81 1.13 13.67 55.58
N LYS A 82 0.77 13.38 54.33
CA LYS A 82 0.91 14.32 53.22
C LYS A 82 -0.42 14.38 52.51
N GLN A 83 -1.05 15.56 52.57
CA GLN A 83 -2.14 15.95 51.69
C GLN A 83 -1.78 15.61 50.25
N ASN A 84 -2.50 14.65 49.67
CA ASN A 84 -2.46 14.41 48.24
C ASN A 84 -3.87 14.68 47.72
N THR A 85 -4.04 15.89 47.19
CA THR A 85 -5.17 16.28 46.37
C THR A 85 -5.34 15.25 45.25
N LYS A 86 -6.37 14.40 45.37
CA LYS A 86 -6.80 13.52 44.28
C LYS A 86 -7.29 14.39 43.13
N THR A 87 -6.39 14.64 42.19
CA THR A 87 -6.71 15.12 40.85
C THR A 87 -7.42 13.98 40.14
N VAL A 88 -8.73 14.13 39.94
CA VAL A 88 -9.51 13.25 39.07
C VAL A 88 -8.97 13.44 37.65
N LYS A 89 -8.29 12.42 37.11
CA LYS A 89 -7.87 12.43 35.70
C LYS A 89 -9.13 12.41 34.81
N PRO A 90 -9.18 13.18 33.71
CA PRO A 90 -10.25 13.06 32.74
C PRO A 90 -10.24 11.63 32.17
N GLN A 91 -11.40 10.96 32.14
CA GLN A 91 -11.56 9.71 31.40
C GLN A 91 -11.24 9.98 29.94
N ASP A 92 -10.24 9.27 29.41
CA ASP A 92 -9.84 9.34 28.02
C ASP A 92 -11.07 9.06 27.13
N LYS A 93 -11.41 10.03 26.27
CA LYS A 93 -12.38 9.80 25.19
C LYS A 93 -11.92 8.56 24.41
N PRO A 94 -12.81 7.61 24.10
CA PRO A 94 -12.43 6.43 23.33
C PRO A 94 -11.77 6.90 22.02
N LYS A 95 -10.60 6.33 21.72
CA LYS A 95 -9.88 6.64 20.49
C LYS A 95 -10.78 6.27 19.31
N LEU A 96 -10.87 7.16 18.33
CA LEU A 96 -11.55 6.85 17.08
C LEU A 96 -10.81 5.71 16.40
N GLU A 97 -11.44 4.54 16.34
CA GLU A 97 -10.98 3.41 15.57
C GLU A 97 -11.69 3.40 14.22
N SER A 98 -10.94 3.59 13.15
CA SER A 98 -11.43 3.53 11.77
C SER A 98 -10.75 2.37 11.07
N PHE A 99 -11.55 1.40 10.63
CA PHE A 99 -11.06 0.20 9.95
C PHE A 99 -11.37 0.29 8.46
N SER A 100 -10.35 0.10 7.63
CA SER A 100 -10.52 -0.08 6.19
C SER A 100 -10.19 -1.54 5.81
N LYS A 101 -10.92 -2.08 4.84
CA LYS A 101 -10.72 -3.47 4.38
C LYS A 101 -9.56 -3.53 3.39
N TYR A 102 -8.58 -4.38 3.65
CA TYR A 102 -7.60 -4.79 2.64
C TYR A 102 -8.31 -5.61 1.55
N ASP A 103 -8.26 -5.13 0.31
CA ASP A 103 -9.07 -5.59 -0.81
C ASP A 103 -8.26 -6.09 -2.01
N PHE A 104 -6.94 -6.23 -1.88
CA PHE A 104 -6.08 -6.69 -2.96
C PHE A 104 -6.38 -8.14 -3.36
N VAL A 105 -6.57 -8.38 -4.66
CA VAL A 105 -6.74 -9.72 -5.21
C VAL A 105 -5.68 -9.92 -6.30
N PRO A 106 -4.73 -10.85 -6.11
CA PRO A 106 -3.65 -11.15 -7.04
C PRO A 106 -4.14 -11.85 -8.31
N GLY A 107 -3.31 -11.77 -9.35
CA GLY A 107 -3.60 -12.38 -10.63
C GLY A 107 -3.49 -13.90 -10.68
N ASP A 108 -4.14 -14.46 -11.69
CA ASP A 108 -4.21 -15.90 -11.95
C ASP A 108 -3.32 -16.36 -13.12
N GLN A 109 -2.66 -15.43 -13.82
CA GLN A 109 -1.72 -15.72 -14.89
C GLN A 109 -0.53 -14.78 -14.84
N ILE A 110 0.68 -15.35 -14.73
CA ILE A 110 1.94 -14.61 -14.84
C ILE A 110 2.22 -14.26 -16.30
N LEU A 111 2.29 -12.96 -16.59
CA LEU A 111 2.63 -12.38 -17.88
C LEU A 111 4.15 -12.17 -18.02
N PHE A 112 4.80 -11.76 -16.92
CA PHE A 112 6.23 -11.54 -16.84
C PHE A 112 6.71 -11.75 -15.40
N PHE A 113 7.93 -12.25 -15.23
CA PHE A 113 8.58 -12.38 -13.93
C PHE A 113 10.11 -12.26 -14.04
N GLU A 114 10.72 -11.57 -13.09
CA GLU A 114 12.16 -11.32 -13.02
C GLU A 114 12.61 -11.31 -11.54
N ASP A 115 13.60 -12.12 -11.20
CA ASP A 115 14.26 -12.15 -9.88
C ASP A 115 15.78 -12.09 -9.98
N PHE A 116 16.30 -11.85 -11.19
CA PHE A 116 17.71 -11.74 -11.54
C PHE A 116 18.53 -12.99 -11.25
N SER A 117 17.89 -14.13 -10.95
CA SER A 117 18.58 -15.38 -10.59
C SER A 117 19.49 -15.90 -11.71
N GLN A 118 19.14 -15.61 -12.98
CA GLN A 118 19.96 -15.96 -14.14
C GLN A 118 21.25 -15.13 -14.28
N ASP A 119 21.29 -13.92 -13.72
CA ASP A 119 22.39 -12.97 -13.95
C ASP A 119 23.54 -13.18 -12.96
N ALA A 120 24.79 -12.96 -13.36
CA ALA A 120 25.92 -13.09 -12.45
C ALA A 120 25.99 -11.91 -11.47
N ILE A 121 26.48 -12.15 -10.25
CA ILE A 121 26.71 -11.08 -9.27
C ILE A 121 27.82 -10.16 -9.80
N GLY A 122 27.57 -8.85 -9.78
CA GLY A 122 28.45 -7.81 -10.34
C GLY A 122 28.21 -7.51 -11.82
N ASP A 123 27.42 -8.32 -12.52
CA ASP A 123 27.07 -8.07 -13.92
C ASP A 123 25.80 -7.22 -14.01
N TYR A 124 25.67 -6.54 -15.15
CA TYR A 124 24.43 -5.84 -15.52
C TYR A 124 23.39 -6.88 -16.00
N PRO A 125 22.11 -6.81 -15.58
CA PRO A 125 21.09 -7.79 -15.99
C PRO A 125 20.88 -7.88 -17.50
N ALA A 126 20.86 -9.10 -18.04
CA ALA A 126 20.85 -9.32 -19.49
C ALA A 126 19.56 -8.88 -20.21
N LEU A 127 18.43 -8.82 -19.48
CA LEU A 127 17.12 -8.44 -20.04
C LEU A 127 16.85 -6.93 -19.99
N TRP A 128 17.79 -6.15 -19.48
CA TRP A 128 17.62 -4.73 -19.22
C TRP A 128 18.62 -3.91 -20.02
N SER A 129 18.23 -2.71 -20.41
CA SER A 129 19.11 -1.70 -21.00
C SER A 129 19.02 -0.42 -20.19
N ALA A 130 20.12 0.33 -20.11
CA ALA A 130 20.14 1.65 -19.49
C ALA A 130 21.10 2.60 -20.18
N ASN A 131 20.94 3.89 -19.88
CA ASN A 131 21.89 4.96 -20.21
C ASN A 131 22.97 5.16 -19.13
N SER A 132 22.98 4.34 -18.08
CA SER A 132 23.89 4.45 -16.93
C SER A 132 24.21 3.08 -16.33
N ASN A 133 24.97 3.08 -15.24
CA ASN A 133 25.43 1.85 -14.57
C ASN A 133 24.32 1.18 -13.77
N GLY A 134 24.48 -0.12 -13.58
CA GLY A 134 23.68 -0.96 -12.71
C GLY A 134 24.38 -2.30 -12.53
N GLU A 135 24.08 -3.01 -11.45
CA GLU A 135 24.71 -4.31 -11.18
C GLU A 135 23.82 -5.20 -10.33
N VAL A 136 23.94 -6.51 -10.51
CA VAL A 136 23.27 -7.49 -9.67
C VAL A 136 24.05 -7.75 -8.39
N LYS A 137 23.38 -7.66 -7.25
CA LYS A 137 23.94 -7.86 -5.91
C LYS A 137 23.18 -8.92 -5.12
N THR A 138 23.80 -9.37 -4.04
CA THR A 138 23.13 -10.03 -2.92
C THR A 138 23.12 -9.08 -1.73
N VAL A 139 22.08 -9.17 -0.91
CA VAL A 139 21.98 -8.39 0.34
C VAL A 139 21.89 -9.34 1.54
N ASN A 140 22.21 -8.84 2.73
CA ASN A 140 22.15 -9.62 3.98
C ASN A 140 20.75 -9.67 4.60
N ILE A 141 19.86 -8.74 4.24
CA ILE A 141 18.51 -8.61 4.81
C ILE A 141 17.44 -9.39 4.05
N ALA A 142 17.76 -9.87 2.85
CA ALA A 142 16.84 -10.55 1.97
C ALA A 142 17.57 -11.55 1.08
N GLU A 143 16.95 -12.70 0.84
CA GLU A 143 17.49 -13.71 -0.06
C GLU A 143 17.35 -13.28 -1.53
N GLY A 144 18.05 -13.99 -2.41
CA GLY A 144 17.98 -13.78 -3.85
C GLY A 144 18.96 -12.74 -4.39
N LYS A 145 18.80 -12.44 -5.67
CA LYS A 145 19.60 -11.46 -6.39
C LYS A 145 18.79 -10.19 -6.59
N TRP A 146 19.48 -9.06 -6.54
CA TRP A 146 18.89 -7.73 -6.49
C TRP A 146 19.56 -6.85 -7.51
N PHE A 147 18.79 -6.27 -8.42
CA PHE A 147 19.33 -5.32 -9.36
C PHE A 147 19.47 -3.96 -8.70
N HIS A 148 20.72 -3.54 -8.48
CA HIS A 148 21.06 -2.24 -7.91
C HIS A 148 21.16 -1.21 -9.03
N MET A 149 20.18 -0.31 -9.07
CA MET A 149 20.08 0.75 -10.07
C MET A 149 20.82 2.00 -9.58
N ASN A 150 22.15 1.97 -9.69
CA ASN A 150 23.06 2.92 -9.03
C ASN A 150 23.68 3.99 -9.94
N GLY A 151 23.21 4.12 -11.16
CA GLY A 151 23.54 5.23 -12.04
C GLY A 151 22.77 6.51 -11.68
N GLU A 152 23.42 7.66 -11.77
CA GLU A 152 22.81 9.00 -11.68
C GLU A 152 22.09 9.36 -12.98
N ASP A 153 20.95 10.07 -12.91
CA ASP A 153 20.08 10.43 -14.05
C ASP A 153 19.81 9.26 -15.00
N ALA A 154 19.60 8.10 -14.40
CA ALA A 154 19.54 6.87 -15.12
C ALA A 154 18.10 6.50 -15.50
N THR A 155 18.00 5.82 -16.63
CA THR A 155 16.80 5.16 -17.11
C THR A 155 17.13 3.69 -17.31
N TYR A 156 16.37 2.82 -16.67
CA TYR A 156 16.47 1.37 -16.79
C TYR A 156 15.20 0.84 -17.45
N ALA A 157 15.33 0.32 -18.66
CA ALA A 157 14.22 -0.17 -19.47
C ALA A 157 14.35 -1.67 -19.68
N LEU A 158 13.21 -2.36 -19.66
CA LEU A 158 13.16 -3.77 -20.05
C LEU A 158 13.27 -3.88 -21.59
N ASN A 159 14.10 -4.81 -22.06
CA ASN A 159 14.35 -5.06 -23.48
C ASN A 159 13.27 -5.94 -24.14
N LYS A 160 12.10 -6.01 -23.50
CA LYS A 160 10.99 -6.87 -23.89
C LYS A 160 9.69 -6.09 -23.84
N THR A 161 8.95 -6.13 -24.93
CA THR A 161 7.58 -5.62 -24.97
C THR A 161 6.65 -6.58 -24.25
N ILE A 162 5.71 -6.04 -23.48
CA ILE A 162 4.72 -6.83 -22.77
C ILE A 162 3.33 -6.44 -23.29
N SER A 163 2.52 -7.44 -23.63
CA SER A 163 1.12 -7.23 -23.99
C SER A 163 0.28 -7.10 -22.72
N PHE A 164 0.12 -5.87 -22.22
CA PHE A 164 -0.70 -5.61 -21.04
C PHE A 164 -2.21 -5.72 -21.38
N PRO A 165 -3.00 -6.51 -20.61
CA PRO A 165 -4.45 -6.46 -20.71
C PRO A 165 -5.01 -5.17 -20.09
N ASP A 166 -6.32 -4.93 -20.22
CA ASP A 166 -6.99 -3.77 -19.60
C ASP A 166 -6.89 -3.74 -18.06
N ASN A 167 -6.79 -4.92 -17.43
CA ASN A 167 -6.64 -5.05 -15.99
C ASN A 167 -5.48 -6.01 -15.69
N PHE A 168 -4.50 -5.51 -14.95
CA PHE A 168 -3.29 -6.24 -14.59
C PHE A 168 -2.77 -5.76 -13.25
N ILE A 169 -1.87 -6.54 -12.68
CA ILE A 169 -1.20 -6.29 -11.42
C ILE A 169 0.29 -6.34 -11.67
N ILE A 170 1.01 -5.41 -11.05
CA ILE A 170 2.46 -5.40 -10.99
C ILE A 170 2.84 -5.53 -9.52
N GLU A 171 3.79 -6.39 -9.23
CA GLU A 171 4.35 -6.59 -7.90
C GLU A 171 5.87 -6.56 -8.01
N PHE A 172 6.55 -5.97 -7.05
CA PHE A 172 8.00 -6.06 -6.95
C PHE A 172 8.44 -5.72 -5.52
N ASP A 173 9.64 -6.16 -5.19
CA ASP A 173 10.30 -5.78 -3.95
C ASP A 173 11.35 -4.73 -4.21
N ILE A 174 11.39 -3.69 -3.37
CA ILE A 174 12.48 -2.70 -3.38
C ILE A 174 13.16 -2.61 -2.02
N ILE A 175 14.46 -2.34 -2.06
CA ILE A 175 15.24 -1.93 -0.90
C ILE A 175 15.83 -0.55 -1.22
N PRO A 176 15.21 0.53 -0.68
CA PRO A 176 15.84 1.84 -0.60
C PRO A 176 17.06 1.75 0.31
N ASN A 177 18.24 2.19 -0.15
CA ASN A 177 19.42 2.25 0.71
C ASN A 177 19.37 3.48 1.65
N ASP A 178 20.40 3.66 2.46
CA ASP A 178 20.57 4.82 3.34
C ASP A 178 20.75 6.14 2.58
N GLU A 179 21.23 6.08 1.34
CA GLU A 179 21.35 7.21 0.40
C GLU A 179 20.00 7.63 -0.23
N PHE A 180 18.91 6.87 -0.05
CA PHE A 180 17.61 7.17 -0.66
C PHE A 180 17.06 8.53 -0.17
N GLU A 181 17.16 9.56 -1.02
CA GLU A 181 16.91 10.94 -0.61
C GLU A 181 15.49 11.41 -0.91
N TYR A 182 15.04 11.25 -2.16
CA TYR A 182 13.78 11.86 -2.63
C TYR A 182 12.78 10.81 -3.09
N GLU A 183 12.92 10.37 -4.34
CA GLU A 183 12.02 9.43 -4.97
C GLU A 183 12.73 8.56 -6.00
N PHE A 184 12.02 7.55 -6.43
CA PHE A 184 12.38 6.75 -7.58
C PHE A 184 11.11 6.49 -8.38
N THR A 185 11.21 6.59 -9.70
CA THR A 185 10.04 6.65 -10.56
C THR A 185 9.90 5.37 -11.37
N PHE A 186 8.74 4.75 -11.24
CA PHE A 186 8.29 3.69 -12.14
C PHE A 186 7.32 4.28 -13.16
N THR A 187 7.61 4.09 -14.45
CA THR A 187 6.77 4.61 -15.53
C THR A 187 6.23 3.46 -16.37
N LEU A 188 4.91 3.38 -16.51
CA LEU A 188 4.22 2.60 -17.53
C LEU A 188 3.84 3.52 -18.67
N TYR A 189 4.09 3.11 -19.92
CA TYR A 189 3.80 3.98 -21.04
C TYR A 189 3.39 3.23 -22.32
N GLN A 190 2.67 3.98 -23.14
CA GLN A 190 2.29 3.60 -24.49
C GLN A 190 3.41 4.00 -25.44
N GLU A 191 4.01 3.05 -26.16
CA GLU A 191 5.10 3.35 -27.10
C GLU A 191 4.59 4.26 -28.24
N ASP A 192 5.42 5.21 -28.67
CA ASP A 192 5.22 5.88 -29.96
C ASP A 192 5.89 5.05 -31.05
N PRO A 193 5.14 4.43 -31.98
CA PRO A 193 5.73 3.63 -33.04
C PRO A 193 6.63 4.43 -33.99
N GLU A 194 6.46 5.76 -34.06
CA GLU A 194 7.29 6.64 -34.91
C GLU A 194 8.60 7.07 -34.23
N ASP A 195 8.71 6.93 -32.90
CA ASP A 195 9.88 7.30 -32.10
C ASP A 195 10.20 6.24 -31.03
N ALA A 196 10.13 4.98 -31.44
CA ALA A 196 10.36 3.85 -30.55
C ALA A 196 11.86 3.76 -30.19
N LEU A 197 12.16 3.80 -28.90
CA LEU A 197 13.54 3.75 -28.39
C LEU A 197 13.73 2.56 -27.46
N GLU A 198 14.89 1.92 -27.53
CA GLU A 198 15.23 0.82 -26.62
C GLU A 198 15.30 1.33 -25.18
N VAL A 199 15.98 2.47 -24.98
CA VAL A 199 16.03 3.24 -23.73
C VAL A 199 15.54 4.65 -24.05
N ASN A 200 14.25 4.89 -23.86
CA ASN A 200 13.69 6.24 -23.97
C ASN A 200 14.04 7.04 -22.70
N THR A 201 14.73 8.16 -22.81
CA THR A 201 15.13 9.05 -21.69
C THR A 201 14.26 10.29 -21.55
N ASP A 202 13.18 10.43 -22.33
CA ASP A 202 12.29 11.59 -22.25
C ASP A 202 11.63 11.63 -20.88
N LEU A 203 11.36 12.82 -20.35
CA LEU A 203 10.70 12.95 -19.06
C LEU A 203 9.34 12.24 -19.04
N TYR A 204 8.61 12.27 -20.14
CA TYR A 204 7.31 11.61 -20.29
C TYR A 204 7.30 10.80 -21.60
N PRO A 205 7.72 9.54 -21.57
CA PRO A 205 8.00 8.75 -22.78
C PRO A 205 6.71 8.37 -23.51
N GLY A 206 6.83 8.22 -24.83
CA GLY A 206 5.77 7.70 -25.68
C GLY A 206 4.53 8.59 -25.76
N LEU A 207 3.41 8.01 -26.20
CA LEU A 207 2.19 8.76 -26.51
C LEU A 207 1.39 9.13 -25.26
N ARG A 208 1.33 8.23 -24.28
CA ARG A 208 0.58 8.36 -23.02
C ARG A 208 1.25 7.51 -21.96
N GLY A 209 1.05 7.83 -20.69
CA GLY A 209 1.58 6.98 -19.64
C GLY A 209 1.11 7.31 -18.24
N LEU A 210 1.71 6.61 -17.29
CA LEU A 210 1.51 6.73 -15.86
C LEU A 210 2.87 6.69 -15.17
N HIS A 211 3.24 7.80 -14.54
CA HIS A 211 4.33 7.84 -13.58
C HIS A 211 3.80 7.45 -12.20
N ILE A 212 4.59 6.66 -11.49
CA ILE A 212 4.42 6.34 -10.09
C ILE A 212 5.74 6.68 -9.40
N ASN A 213 5.76 7.78 -8.67
CA ASN A 213 6.88 8.18 -7.87
C ASN A 213 6.76 7.51 -6.50
N ILE A 214 7.71 6.64 -6.20
CA ILE A 214 7.87 6.00 -4.90
C ILE A 214 8.80 6.89 -4.10
N LYS A 215 8.25 7.63 -3.14
CA LYS A 215 8.96 8.68 -2.42
C LYS A 215 9.36 8.20 -1.03
N LYS A 216 10.40 8.81 -0.48
CA LYS A 216 10.83 8.58 0.90
C LYS A 216 9.72 8.89 1.91
N ASP A 217 8.86 9.87 1.57
CA ASP A 217 7.79 10.39 2.42
C ASP A 217 6.38 10.04 1.92
N GLY A 218 6.26 9.22 0.88
CA GLY A 218 4.94 8.84 0.35
C GLY A 218 4.95 8.30 -1.07
N TRP A 219 3.86 8.62 -1.77
CA TRP A 219 3.52 8.11 -3.09
C TRP A 219 2.96 9.26 -3.90
N ALA A 220 3.38 9.37 -5.16
CA ALA A 220 2.73 10.26 -6.12
C ALA A 220 2.50 9.53 -7.44
N THR A 221 1.46 9.93 -8.14
CA THR A 221 1.15 9.42 -9.46
C THR A 221 0.80 10.54 -10.41
N LYS A 222 1.11 10.33 -11.68
CA LYS A 222 0.89 11.33 -12.72
C LYS A 222 0.59 10.61 -14.05
N GLY A 223 -0.69 10.62 -14.41
CA GLY A 223 -1.14 10.20 -15.74
C GLY A 223 -0.97 11.34 -16.75
N TYR A 224 -0.49 11.00 -17.95
CA TYR A 224 -0.21 11.98 -19.00
C TYR A 224 -0.65 11.53 -20.38
N ASP A 225 -0.87 12.50 -21.27
CA ASP A 225 -1.24 12.32 -22.67
C ASP A 225 -0.49 13.34 -23.53
N ASN A 226 0.54 12.89 -24.24
CA ASN A 226 1.37 13.71 -25.10
C ASN A 226 0.75 13.94 -26.48
N VAL A 227 -0.32 13.21 -26.84
CA VAL A 227 -1.00 13.32 -28.13
C VAL A 227 -1.96 14.50 -28.15
N LYS A 228 -2.64 14.73 -27.03
CA LYS A 228 -3.64 15.78 -26.92
C LYS A 228 -2.98 17.09 -26.50
N GLU A 229 -3.11 18.10 -27.36
CA GLU A 229 -2.68 19.46 -27.03
C GLU A 229 -3.37 19.95 -25.75
N ASN A 230 -2.58 20.48 -24.80
CA ASN A 230 -3.04 20.96 -23.50
C ASN A 230 -3.79 19.89 -22.68
N ALA A 231 -3.40 18.61 -22.76
CA ALA A 231 -3.90 17.60 -21.85
C ALA A 231 -3.57 17.96 -20.38
N GLU A 232 -4.59 17.95 -19.52
CA GLU A 232 -4.39 18.10 -18.08
C GLU A 232 -3.79 16.81 -17.49
N TRP A 233 -2.84 16.98 -16.58
CA TRP A 233 -2.26 15.87 -15.82
C TRP A 233 -3.29 15.25 -14.88
N LEU A 234 -3.34 13.92 -14.82
CA LEU A 234 -4.10 13.19 -13.82
C LEU A 234 -3.21 12.93 -12.60
N LEU A 235 -3.25 13.83 -11.62
CA LEU A 235 -2.38 13.79 -10.46
C LEU A 235 -2.99 13.03 -9.28
N GLY A 236 -2.13 12.35 -8.51
CA GLY A 236 -2.47 11.71 -7.26
C GLY A 236 -1.30 11.76 -6.28
N SER A 237 -1.57 11.80 -4.98
CA SER A 237 -0.55 11.66 -3.95
C SER A 237 -1.12 11.13 -2.64
N ASN A 238 -0.28 10.48 -1.84
CA ASN A 238 -0.56 10.10 -0.46
C ASN A 238 0.74 9.88 0.32
N ASN A 239 0.77 10.23 1.60
CA ASN A 239 1.94 10.05 2.47
C ASN A 239 1.79 8.85 3.42
N ALA A 240 0.70 8.08 3.30
CA ALA A 240 0.46 6.92 4.14
C ALA A 240 1.45 5.78 3.81
N ASN A 241 1.98 5.15 4.88
CA ASN A 241 2.90 4.01 4.83
C ASN A 241 3.98 4.18 3.75
N PRO A 242 4.88 5.18 3.89
CA PRO A 242 5.99 5.35 2.98
C PRO A 242 6.94 4.13 3.03
N VAL A 243 7.84 4.07 2.06
CA VAL A 243 8.89 3.05 2.04
C VAL A 243 9.80 3.17 3.26
N SER A 244 10.36 2.05 3.70
CA SER A 244 11.32 1.97 4.80
C SER A 244 12.71 1.71 4.25
N LEU A 245 13.67 2.53 4.66
CA LEU A 245 15.05 2.40 4.24
C LEU A 245 15.65 1.14 4.84
N GLU A 246 16.57 0.52 4.10
CA GLU A 246 17.29 -0.71 4.51
C GLU A 246 16.36 -1.86 4.89
N GLU A 247 15.13 -1.85 4.39
CA GLU A 247 14.13 -2.89 4.58
C GLU A 247 13.56 -3.32 3.22
N VAL A 248 13.06 -4.54 3.14
CA VAL A 248 12.31 -5.01 1.97
C VAL A 248 10.93 -4.38 1.97
N ASN A 249 10.63 -3.64 0.92
CA ASN A 249 9.32 -3.03 0.68
C ASN A 249 8.64 -3.74 -0.48
N HIS A 250 7.61 -4.54 -0.15
CA HIS A 250 6.79 -5.20 -1.17
C HIS A 250 5.72 -4.25 -1.69
N VAL A 251 5.82 -3.87 -2.97
CA VAL A 251 4.93 -2.91 -3.63
C VAL A 251 4.02 -3.65 -4.60
N ILE A 252 2.72 -3.33 -4.53
CA ILE A 252 1.70 -3.90 -5.42
C ILE A 252 0.97 -2.75 -6.10
N ILE A 253 0.94 -2.75 -7.43
CA ILE A 253 0.21 -1.79 -8.25
C ILE A 253 -0.89 -2.55 -8.99
N TRP A 254 -2.14 -2.17 -8.76
CA TRP A 254 -3.30 -2.76 -9.42
C TRP A 254 -3.93 -1.76 -10.38
N ILE A 255 -3.85 -2.10 -11.67
CA ILE A 255 -4.44 -1.33 -12.76
C ILE A 255 -5.76 -1.96 -13.16
N GLN A 256 -6.82 -1.15 -13.16
CA GLN A 256 -8.14 -1.54 -13.62
C GLN A 256 -8.69 -0.50 -14.59
N LYS A 257 -8.39 -0.68 -15.88
CA LYS A 257 -8.65 0.30 -16.94
C LYS A 257 -7.99 1.64 -16.62
N ARG A 258 -8.74 2.55 -15.98
CA ARG A 258 -8.28 3.90 -15.62
C ARG A 258 -7.99 4.09 -14.13
N ARG A 259 -8.39 3.10 -13.32
CA ARG A 259 -8.18 3.12 -11.88
C ARG A 259 -6.82 2.55 -11.55
N VAL A 260 -6.12 3.22 -10.65
CA VAL A 260 -4.82 2.82 -10.13
C VAL A 260 -4.97 2.66 -8.63
N ARG A 261 -4.56 1.50 -8.10
CA ARG A 261 -4.37 1.30 -6.66
C ARG A 261 -2.93 0.90 -6.39
N ILE A 262 -2.39 1.38 -5.28
CA ILE A 262 -1.07 0.98 -4.80
C ILE A 262 -1.26 0.44 -3.39
N TYR A 263 -0.62 -0.68 -3.10
CA TYR A 263 -0.57 -1.29 -1.78
C TYR A 263 0.88 -1.40 -1.32
N HIS A 264 1.08 -1.13 -0.03
CA HIS A 264 2.37 -1.25 0.65
C HIS A 264 2.11 -1.54 2.14
N LYS A 265 2.96 -2.39 2.75
CA LYS A 265 2.83 -2.86 4.14
C LYS A 265 1.44 -3.42 4.46
N GLY A 266 0.91 -4.27 3.58
CA GLY A 266 -0.40 -4.89 3.77
C GLY A 266 -1.58 -3.90 3.82
N ALA A 267 -1.40 -2.68 3.31
CA ALA A 267 -2.44 -1.64 3.30
C ALA A 267 -2.52 -0.94 1.94
N LYS A 268 -3.70 -0.42 1.59
CA LYS A 268 -3.88 0.40 0.39
C LYS A 268 -3.38 1.81 0.66
N VAL A 269 -2.30 2.20 -0.02
CA VAL A 269 -1.65 3.50 0.12
C VAL A 269 -2.09 4.49 -0.94
N PHE A 270 -2.67 4.03 -2.05
CA PHE A 270 -3.23 4.92 -3.05
C PHE A 270 -4.43 4.27 -3.75
N ASP A 271 -5.44 5.06 -4.08
CA ASP A 271 -6.61 4.62 -4.84
C ASP A 271 -7.21 5.81 -5.60
N SER A 272 -6.99 5.86 -6.92
CA SER A 272 -7.61 6.86 -7.77
C SER A 272 -8.41 6.19 -8.90
N PRO A 273 -9.73 6.45 -9.02
CA PRO A 273 -10.55 5.88 -10.08
C PRO A 273 -10.19 6.38 -11.48
N THR A 274 -9.51 7.52 -11.57
CA THR A 274 -9.18 8.20 -12.82
C THR A 274 -7.77 8.75 -12.76
N ASN A 275 -6.78 7.89 -13.01
CA ASN A 275 -5.37 8.26 -13.00
C ASN A 275 -4.65 7.95 -14.32
N ILE A 276 -5.37 7.35 -15.28
CA ILE A 276 -4.88 7.03 -16.62
C ILE A 276 -5.83 7.67 -17.65
N HIS A 277 -5.27 8.25 -18.71
CA HIS A 277 -6.03 8.83 -19.81
C HIS A 277 -6.76 7.76 -20.62
N THR A 278 -7.93 8.13 -21.15
CA THR A 278 -8.73 7.23 -22.00
C THR A 278 -7.98 6.83 -23.26
N GLY A 279 -8.03 5.54 -23.62
CA GLY A 279 -7.37 5.02 -24.82
C GLY A 279 -5.88 4.71 -24.66
N THR A 280 -5.30 4.95 -23.47
CA THR A 280 -3.95 4.49 -23.13
C THR A 280 -3.87 2.97 -23.23
N LYS A 281 -2.86 2.47 -23.94
CA LYS A 281 -2.50 1.05 -23.98
C LYS A 281 -1.05 0.96 -23.56
N PHE A 282 -0.76 0.28 -22.46
CA PHE A 282 0.62 0.13 -22.03
C PHE A 282 1.29 -0.99 -22.84
N GLU A 283 2.52 -0.76 -23.29
CA GLU A 283 3.36 -1.79 -23.92
C GLU A 283 4.72 -1.91 -23.25
N ARG A 284 5.16 -0.84 -22.55
CA ARG A 284 6.47 -0.74 -21.92
C ARG A 284 6.40 -0.21 -20.51
N PHE A 285 7.47 -0.49 -19.77
CA PHE A 285 7.75 0.16 -18.52
C PHE A 285 9.24 0.47 -18.41
N ARG A 286 9.57 1.40 -17.53
CA ARG A 286 10.94 1.74 -17.16
C ARG A 286 11.01 2.23 -15.72
N PHE A 287 12.23 2.31 -15.23
CA PHE A 287 12.59 2.89 -13.96
C PHE A 287 13.53 4.08 -14.15
N THR A 288 13.37 5.15 -13.39
CA THR A 288 14.22 6.34 -13.48
C THR A 288 14.46 7.00 -12.13
N ASN A 289 15.59 7.67 -11.96
CA ASN A 289 16.01 8.35 -10.72
C ASN A 289 16.57 9.77 -10.97
N TRP A 290 15.87 10.55 -11.81
CA TRP A 290 16.22 11.93 -12.20
C TRP A 290 16.55 12.84 -11.01
N ASP A 291 17.80 13.28 -10.90
CA ASP A 291 18.29 14.21 -9.87
C ASP A 291 18.02 13.80 -8.40
N ASP A 292 17.52 12.58 -8.15
CA ASP A 292 16.95 12.18 -6.86
C ASP A 292 17.94 11.41 -5.96
N SER A 293 19.11 11.02 -6.50
CA SER A 293 20.16 10.25 -5.81
C SER A 293 19.67 9.03 -5.00
N SER A 294 18.59 8.38 -5.45
CA SER A 294 17.87 7.39 -4.63
C SER A 294 18.36 5.93 -4.72
N TYR A 295 19.09 5.58 -5.78
CA TYR A 295 19.74 4.27 -6.05
C TYR A 295 19.13 2.99 -5.42
N PRO A 296 17.83 2.69 -5.63
CA PRO A 296 17.22 1.54 -4.98
C PRO A 296 17.67 0.22 -5.61
N MET A 297 17.59 -0.85 -4.81
CA MET A 297 17.71 -2.22 -5.30
C MET A 297 16.32 -2.80 -5.55
N ILE A 298 16.14 -3.54 -6.64
CA ILE A 298 14.86 -4.19 -6.99
C ILE A 298 15.02 -5.70 -7.18
N SER A 299 13.99 -6.47 -6.82
CA SER A 299 13.87 -7.89 -7.13
C SER A 299 12.41 -8.33 -7.21
N ASN A 300 12.18 -9.60 -7.54
CA ASN A 300 10.87 -10.25 -7.58
C ASN A 300 9.80 -9.49 -8.40
N PHE A 301 10.22 -8.85 -9.49
CA PHE A 301 9.33 -8.09 -10.35
C PHE A 301 8.40 -9.04 -11.11
N LYS A 302 7.10 -8.87 -10.95
CA LYS A 302 6.07 -9.76 -11.47
C LYS A 302 4.94 -8.94 -12.08
N ILE A 303 4.48 -9.36 -13.25
CA ILE A 303 3.27 -8.83 -13.88
C ILE A 303 2.28 -9.98 -14.04
N THR A 304 1.06 -9.80 -13.57
CA THR A 304 -0.02 -10.76 -13.73
C THR A 304 -1.25 -10.13 -14.36
N THR A 305 -2.11 -10.96 -14.95
CA THR A 305 -3.51 -10.57 -15.22
C THR A 305 -4.19 -10.12 -13.92
N ALA A 306 -5.25 -9.32 -14.00
CA ALA A 306 -6.16 -9.11 -12.88
C ALA A 306 -7.47 -9.81 -13.20
N SER A 307 -7.59 -11.07 -12.80
CA SER A 307 -8.80 -11.86 -13.00
C SER A 307 -9.47 -12.12 -11.65
N PRO A 308 -10.57 -11.41 -11.33
CA PRO A 308 -11.29 -11.58 -10.08
C PRO A 308 -12.21 -12.81 -10.08
N ASP A 309 -12.25 -13.60 -11.16
CA ASP A 309 -13.25 -14.67 -11.30
C ASP A 309 -12.78 -16.02 -10.73
N MET A 310 -12.22 -15.99 -9.52
CA MET A 310 -11.93 -17.21 -8.76
C MET A 310 -13.20 -18.07 -8.59
N ARG A 311 -14.36 -17.42 -8.43
CA ARG A 311 -15.65 -18.10 -8.32
C ARG A 311 -15.97 -18.97 -9.52
N SER A 312 -16.05 -18.38 -10.72
CA SER A 312 -16.42 -19.13 -11.92
C SER A 312 -15.42 -20.24 -12.17
N LYS A 313 -14.11 -19.98 -11.99
CA LYS A 313 -13.07 -21.00 -12.15
C LYS A 313 -13.26 -22.19 -11.22
N LEU A 314 -13.47 -21.97 -9.92
CA LEU A 314 -13.66 -23.09 -8.99
C LEU A 314 -14.96 -23.86 -9.26
N LEU A 315 -16.03 -23.16 -9.63
CA LEU A 315 -17.34 -23.80 -9.80
C LEU A 315 -17.48 -24.52 -11.15
N THR A 316 -16.86 -23.99 -12.21
CA THR A 316 -16.99 -24.51 -13.59
C THR A 316 -15.80 -25.36 -14.01
N GLU A 317 -14.57 -24.91 -13.77
CA GLU A 317 -13.34 -25.64 -14.12
C GLU A 317 -12.90 -26.61 -13.01
N GLY A 318 -13.40 -26.42 -11.79
CA GLY A 318 -13.06 -27.25 -10.63
C GLY A 318 -11.66 -27.02 -10.08
N LYS A 319 -10.92 -26.03 -10.59
CA LYS A 319 -9.54 -25.74 -10.18
C LYS A 319 -9.24 -24.24 -10.24
N ILE A 320 -8.59 -23.72 -9.21
CA ILE A 320 -7.95 -22.40 -9.21
C ILE A 320 -6.45 -22.59 -9.03
N ILE A 321 -5.67 -21.91 -9.84
CA ILE A 321 -4.24 -21.69 -9.59
C ILE A 321 -4.09 -20.30 -9.00
N SER A 322 -3.53 -20.20 -7.80
CA SER A 322 -3.26 -18.93 -7.13
C SER A 322 -1.76 -18.66 -7.06
N TYR A 323 -1.34 -17.52 -7.63
CA TYR A 323 -0.01 -16.92 -7.46
C TYR A 323 0.00 -15.86 -6.35
N GLY A 324 -1.07 -15.87 -5.55
CA GLY A 324 -1.47 -14.83 -4.63
C GLY A 324 -1.39 -15.19 -3.16
N ILE A 325 -0.87 -16.37 -2.87
CA ILE A 325 -0.66 -16.83 -1.51
C ILE A 325 0.83 -16.71 -1.22
N TYR A 326 1.18 -15.71 -0.42
CA TYR A 326 2.54 -15.30 -0.15
C TYR A 326 3.05 -15.86 1.16
N PHE A 327 4.33 -16.21 1.14
CA PHE A 327 5.11 -16.70 2.27
C PHE A 327 6.49 -16.06 2.20
N ASP A 328 7.13 -15.84 3.33
CA ASP A 328 8.58 -15.54 3.31
C ASP A 328 9.36 -16.78 2.83
N SER A 329 10.59 -16.55 2.36
CA SER A 329 11.47 -17.65 1.95
C SER A 329 11.68 -18.66 3.08
N GLY A 330 11.60 -19.95 2.75
CA GLY A 330 11.68 -21.05 3.71
C GLY A 330 10.55 -21.12 4.76
N LYS A 331 9.61 -20.17 4.78
CA LYS A 331 8.51 -20.11 5.75
C LYS A 331 7.18 -20.57 5.17
N ASP A 332 6.26 -20.87 6.07
CA ASP A 332 4.92 -21.39 5.83
C ASP A 332 3.83 -20.50 6.45
N ILE A 333 4.18 -19.36 7.03
CA ILE A 333 3.22 -18.37 7.56
C ILE A 333 2.66 -17.54 6.41
N VAL A 334 1.34 -17.56 6.26
CA VAL A 334 0.61 -16.78 5.26
C VAL A 334 0.79 -15.28 5.55
N LYS A 335 1.25 -14.52 4.55
CA LYS A 335 1.42 -13.07 4.69
C LYS A 335 0.09 -12.31 4.53
N PRO A 336 -0.06 -11.11 5.13
CA PRO A 336 -1.26 -10.27 5.01
C PRO A 336 -1.73 -10.02 3.57
N GLU A 337 -0.79 -9.92 2.63
CA GLU A 337 -1.05 -9.71 1.20
C GLU A 337 -1.92 -10.82 0.59
N SER A 338 -1.91 -12.02 1.18
CA SER A 338 -2.70 -13.17 0.73
C SER A 338 -4.16 -13.11 1.12
N TYR A 339 -4.54 -12.26 2.08
CA TYR A 339 -5.85 -12.32 2.73
C TYR A 339 -7.00 -11.96 1.78
N GLY A 340 -6.77 -11.15 0.75
CA GLY A 340 -7.79 -10.89 -0.24
C GLY A 340 -8.12 -12.11 -1.09
N SER A 341 -7.13 -12.88 -1.54
CA SER A 341 -7.36 -14.19 -2.19
C SER A 341 -8.10 -15.16 -1.29
N LEU A 342 -7.64 -15.29 -0.04
CA LEU A 342 -8.27 -16.21 0.91
C LEU A 342 -9.73 -15.82 1.18
N LYS A 343 -10.01 -14.52 1.23
CA LYS A 343 -11.37 -14.01 1.37
C LYS A 343 -12.26 -14.36 0.18
N GLU A 344 -11.75 -14.27 -1.05
CA GLU A 344 -12.53 -14.66 -2.24
C GLU A 344 -12.85 -16.15 -2.23
N ILE A 345 -11.85 -17.00 -1.95
CA ILE A 345 -12.04 -18.44 -1.78
C ILE A 345 -13.08 -18.72 -0.68
N ALA A 346 -12.95 -18.06 0.48
CA ALA A 346 -13.88 -18.22 1.57
C ALA A 346 -15.30 -17.78 1.20
N SER A 347 -15.47 -16.69 0.43
CA SER A 347 -16.79 -16.24 -0.06
C SER A 347 -17.42 -17.32 -0.94
N VAL A 348 -16.65 -17.88 -1.88
CA VAL A 348 -17.13 -18.96 -2.76
C VAL A 348 -17.56 -20.17 -1.93
N LEU A 349 -16.78 -20.60 -0.95
CA LEU A 349 -17.11 -21.73 -0.09
C LEU A 349 -18.31 -21.45 0.82
N SER A 350 -18.44 -20.24 1.33
CA SER A 350 -19.57 -19.83 2.18
C SER A 350 -20.87 -19.81 1.40
N GLU A 351 -20.85 -19.29 0.18
CA GLU A 351 -22.02 -19.21 -0.70
C GLU A 351 -22.38 -20.55 -1.34
N ASN A 352 -21.48 -21.53 -1.34
CA ASN A 352 -21.70 -22.86 -1.91
C ASN A 352 -21.41 -23.95 -0.86
N PRO A 353 -22.30 -24.21 0.12
CA PRO A 353 -22.03 -25.11 1.25
C PRO A 353 -21.66 -26.55 0.86
N ASN A 354 -22.10 -27.01 -0.32
CA ASN A 354 -21.85 -28.35 -0.82
C ASN A 354 -20.49 -28.50 -1.54
N VAL A 355 -19.74 -27.41 -1.72
CA VAL A 355 -18.43 -27.44 -2.38
C VAL A 355 -17.36 -27.76 -1.35
N ASN A 356 -16.65 -28.87 -1.55
CA ASN A 356 -15.46 -29.18 -0.77
C ASN A 356 -14.22 -28.96 -1.65
N ILE A 357 -13.10 -28.63 -1.03
CA ILE A 357 -11.85 -28.35 -1.74
C ILE A 357 -10.66 -29.12 -1.18
N LYS A 358 -9.69 -29.37 -2.05
CA LYS A 358 -8.33 -29.77 -1.71
C LYS A 358 -7.38 -28.63 -2.06
N ILE A 359 -6.54 -28.25 -1.09
CA ILE A 359 -5.50 -27.24 -1.24
C ILE A 359 -4.17 -27.96 -1.48
N ILE A 360 -3.47 -27.61 -2.56
CA ILE A 360 -2.19 -28.23 -2.89
C ILE A 360 -1.10 -27.16 -2.95
N GLY A 361 -0.04 -27.33 -2.16
CA GLY A 361 1.16 -26.51 -2.23
C GLY A 361 2.16 -27.06 -3.25
N HIS A 362 2.83 -26.16 -3.97
CA HIS A 362 3.89 -26.48 -4.92
C HIS A 362 5.13 -25.60 -4.68
N THR A 363 6.30 -26.13 -5.02
CA THR A 363 7.58 -25.41 -5.07
C THR A 363 8.14 -25.44 -6.48
N ASP A 364 9.19 -24.65 -6.72
CA ASP A 364 10.11 -24.89 -7.83
C ASP A 364 11.14 -25.98 -7.45
N SER A 365 12.12 -26.15 -8.33
CA SER A 365 13.22 -27.12 -8.18
C SER A 365 14.41 -26.63 -7.37
N ASP A 366 14.35 -25.43 -6.79
CA ASP A 366 15.50 -24.89 -6.07
C ASP A 366 15.51 -25.43 -4.63
N GLY A 367 16.66 -25.93 -4.20
CA GLY A 367 16.84 -26.53 -2.87
C GLY A 367 16.71 -28.04 -2.87
N ASN A 368 16.37 -28.62 -1.71
CA ASN A 368 16.28 -30.06 -1.52
C ASN A 368 14.83 -30.54 -1.66
N ASP A 369 14.62 -31.60 -2.45
CA ASP A 369 13.29 -32.12 -2.80
C ASP A 369 12.46 -32.51 -1.58
N ASP A 370 13.06 -33.18 -0.58
CA ASP A 370 12.36 -33.61 0.63
C ASP A 370 11.94 -32.40 1.49
N LEU A 371 12.82 -31.40 1.62
CA LEU A 371 12.52 -30.15 2.32
C LEU A 371 11.42 -29.35 1.58
N ASN A 372 11.47 -29.31 0.25
CA ASN A 372 10.47 -28.66 -0.58
C ASN A 372 9.10 -29.36 -0.51
N LEU A 373 9.10 -30.69 -0.47
CA LEU A 373 7.88 -31.47 -0.27
C LEU A 373 7.25 -31.18 1.09
N ASP A 374 8.04 -31.19 2.18
CA ASP A 374 7.57 -30.82 3.52
C ASP A 374 7.04 -29.38 3.56
N LEU A 375 7.82 -28.42 3.05
CA LEU A 375 7.46 -27.01 3.00
C LEU A 375 6.13 -26.80 2.27
N SER A 376 5.94 -27.47 1.12
CA SER A 376 4.71 -27.37 0.35
C SER A 376 3.48 -27.90 1.11
N LYS A 377 3.63 -28.97 1.89
CA LYS A 377 2.57 -29.53 2.75
C LYS A 377 2.23 -28.57 3.89
N ARG A 378 3.24 -28.01 4.55
CA ARG A 378 3.06 -27.05 5.65
C ARG A 378 2.37 -25.76 5.17
N ARG A 379 2.78 -25.24 4.00
CA ARG A 379 2.11 -24.10 3.35
C ARG A 379 0.63 -24.38 3.09
N ALA A 380 0.29 -25.52 2.46
CA ALA A 380 -1.11 -25.88 2.23
C ALA A 380 -1.91 -26.02 3.54
N MET A 381 -1.29 -26.59 4.59
CA MET A 381 -1.89 -26.68 5.92
C MET A 381 -2.17 -25.31 6.54
N ASN A 382 -1.22 -24.37 6.46
CA ASN A 382 -1.42 -23.03 7.00
C ASN A 382 -2.47 -22.24 6.23
N VAL A 383 -2.57 -22.41 4.91
CA VAL A 383 -3.69 -21.85 4.13
C VAL A 383 -5.03 -22.37 4.63
N LYS A 384 -5.15 -23.69 4.85
CA LYS A 384 -6.36 -24.28 5.47
C LYS A 384 -6.63 -23.65 6.84
N ASN A 385 -5.62 -23.57 7.71
CA ASN A 385 -5.77 -23.03 9.04
C ASN A 385 -6.26 -21.58 9.01
N THR A 386 -5.75 -20.74 8.11
CA THR A 386 -6.22 -19.36 7.92
C THR A 386 -7.68 -19.32 7.46
N LEU A 387 -8.08 -20.14 6.48
CA LEU A 387 -9.49 -20.22 6.02
C LEU A 387 -10.45 -20.65 7.14
N VAL A 388 -10.03 -21.57 8.00
CA VAL A 388 -10.82 -22.03 9.14
C VAL A 388 -10.91 -20.94 10.22
N LYS A 389 -9.76 -20.44 10.66
CA LYS A 389 -9.65 -19.53 11.81
C LYS A 389 -10.21 -18.14 11.52
N ASP A 390 -9.84 -17.56 10.39
CA ASP A 390 -10.09 -16.14 10.11
C ASP A 390 -11.34 -15.93 9.24
N PHE A 391 -11.76 -16.97 8.51
CA PHE A 391 -12.92 -16.92 7.60
C PHE A 391 -14.03 -17.92 7.94
N SER A 392 -13.92 -18.66 9.04
CA SER A 392 -14.96 -19.56 9.56
C SER A 392 -15.42 -20.65 8.58
N ILE A 393 -14.53 -21.12 7.70
CA ILE A 393 -14.83 -22.26 6.83
C ILE A 393 -14.64 -23.56 7.62
N ALA A 394 -15.63 -24.47 7.54
CA ALA A 394 -15.58 -25.74 8.24
C ALA A 394 -14.38 -26.61 7.80
N ALA A 395 -13.59 -27.09 8.75
CA ALA A 395 -12.30 -27.75 8.49
C ALA A 395 -12.43 -29.07 7.71
N GLU A 396 -13.56 -29.76 7.84
CA GLU A 396 -13.92 -30.98 7.13
C GLU A 396 -14.16 -30.75 5.63
N ARG A 397 -14.45 -29.52 5.21
CA ARG A 397 -14.63 -29.14 3.80
C ARG A 397 -13.30 -28.94 3.06
N ILE A 398 -12.19 -28.96 3.79
CA ILE A 398 -10.86 -28.63 3.26
C ILE A 398 -9.90 -29.80 3.50
N GLN A 399 -9.41 -30.40 2.43
CA GLN A 399 -8.25 -31.29 2.45
C GLN A 399 -6.99 -30.52 2.04
N THR A 400 -5.82 -31.01 2.45
CA THR A 400 -4.53 -30.41 2.09
C THR A 400 -3.58 -31.47 1.58
N ASP A 401 -2.73 -31.10 0.62
CA ASP A 401 -1.62 -31.92 0.13
C ASP A 401 -0.45 -30.99 -0.25
N GLY A 402 0.73 -31.57 -0.42
CA GLY A 402 1.91 -30.87 -0.92
C GLY A 402 2.63 -31.74 -1.92
N LYS A 403 3.05 -31.14 -3.04
CA LYS A 403 3.68 -31.85 -4.15
C LYS A 403 5.15 -31.49 -4.36
N GLY A 404 5.70 -30.54 -3.59
CA GLY A 404 7.01 -29.98 -3.89
C GLY A 404 7.07 -29.56 -5.37
N GLU A 405 8.10 -29.99 -6.07
CA GLU A 405 8.29 -29.75 -7.51
C GLU A 405 7.69 -30.84 -8.44
N THR A 406 7.16 -31.94 -7.89
CA THR A 406 6.79 -33.16 -8.65
C THR A 406 5.63 -32.97 -9.66
N GLN A 407 4.97 -31.81 -9.63
CA GLN A 407 3.84 -31.44 -10.49
C GLN A 407 4.06 -30.02 -11.05
N ALA A 408 5.20 -29.81 -11.71
CA ALA A 408 5.52 -28.57 -12.40
C ALA A 408 4.55 -28.31 -13.57
N ILE A 409 4.14 -27.04 -13.75
CA ILE A 409 3.28 -26.59 -14.85
C ILE A 409 4.05 -25.79 -15.91
N ALA A 410 5.31 -25.48 -15.61
CA ALA A 410 6.26 -24.86 -16.53
C ALA A 410 7.66 -25.46 -16.30
N PRO A 411 8.58 -25.39 -17.27
CA PRO A 411 9.95 -25.82 -17.07
C PRO A 411 10.63 -25.07 -15.92
N ASN A 412 11.32 -25.78 -15.02
CA ASN A 412 12.10 -25.18 -13.94
C ASN A 412 13.45 -24.58 -14.41
N THR A 413 13.66 -24.51 -15.73
CA THR A 413 14.91 -23.98 -16.32
C THR A 413 14.91 -22.47 -16.49
N THR A 414 13.77 -21.79 -16.31
CA THR A 414 13.66 -20.33 -16.41
C THR A 414 13.04 -19.73 -15.17
N THR A 415 13.40 -18.49 -14.88
CA THR A 415 12.90 -17.66 -13.77
C THR A 415 11.37 -17.57 -13.77
N GLU A 416 10.75 -17.29 -14.93
CA GLU A 416 9.29 -17.28 -15.05
C GLU A 416 8.65 -18.65 -14.87
N GLY A 417 9.32 -19.72 -15.31
CA GLY A 417 8.84 -21.08 -15.15
C GLY A 417 8.82 -21.51 -13.68
N LYS A 418 9.90 -21.21 -12.94
CA LYS A 418 9.98 -21.41 -11.49
C LYS A 418 8.91 -20.61 -10.75
N ALA A 419 8.70 -19.34 -11.09
CA ALA A 419 7.63 -18.53 -10.50
C ALA A 419 6.23 -19.10 -10.73
N LYS A 420 5.97 -19.70 -11.90
CA LYS A 420 4.71 -20.43 -12.15
C LYS A 420 4.61 -21.70 -11.32
N ASN A 421 5.72 -22.35 -10.99
CA ASN A 421 5.71 -23.56 -10.18
C ASN A 421 5.51 -23.27 -8.68
N ARG A 422 6.02 -22.15 -8.17
CA ARG A 422 5.75 -21.63 -6.81
C ARG A 422 4.30 -21.12 -6.68
N ARG A 423 3.35 -22.03 -6.44
CA ARG A 423 1.92 -21.73 -6.43
C ARG A 423 1.15 -22.53 -5.39
N VAL A 424 -0.08 -22.09 -5.12
CA VAL A 424 -1.09 -22.87 -4.38
C VAL A 424 -2.27 -23.14 -5.31
N GLU A 425 -2.73 -24.39 -5.33
CA GLU A 425 -3.91 -24.80 -6.09
C GLU A 425 -5.10 -25.07 -5.16
N PHE A 426 -6.29 -24.67 -5.57
CA PHE A 426 -7.55 -25.02 -4.92
C PHE A 426 -8.36 -25.88 -5.89
N ILE A 427 -8.62 -27.13 -5.52
CA ILE A 427 -9.28 -28.11 -6.38
C ILE A 427 -10.61 -28.50 -5.74
N LYS A 428 -11.72 -28.38 -6.47
CA LYS A 428 -13.03 -28.87 -6.04
C LYS A 428 -13.01 -30.41 -6.00
N MET A 429 -13.48 -30.97 -4.89
CA MET A 429 -13.52 -32.42 -4.65
C MET A 429 -14.83 -33.07 -5.10
#